data_AF-A0A7G2ET38-F1
#
_entry.id   AF-A0A7G2ET38-F1
#
_cell.length_a   1.000
_cell.length_b   1.000
_cell.length_c   1.000
_cell.angle_alpha   90.00
_cell.angle_beta   90.00
_cell.angle_gamma   90.00
#
_symmetry.space_group_name_H-M   'P 1'
#
loop_
_entity.id
_entity.type
_entity.pdbx_description
1 polymer ?
#
loop_
_entity_poly.entity_id
_entity_poly.type
_entity_poly.pdbx_seq_one_letter_code
_entity_poly.pdbx_strand_id
1 'polypeptide(L)'
;MAASGKGKSGRYRGRGRGRGRESSTEVRVFQGKNPVLEEDPNVDYQDLLDSLLALPSRQHLPLLSEKPIPGVETLWFNRHKGKLSRVIAGIFWRKFDGPYFSWKVTPIHIQERYFRNFADSGITELVKEGFLVIAKNRMKGIVSQAKKSGSQPPWIRDKLWGRMWEHWNTEDAIEQSENASHCRNSTRGGLGVHKHVAGQKSFVQVHQEMEERLKRLVTFGEVFIATHTRADGTFVDQKSQQVAFNSAYTQT
;
A
#
# COMPACT_ATOMS: atom_id res chain seq x y z
N MET A 1 3.30 29.66 -55.10
CA MET A 1 1.84 29.70 -54.89
C MET A 1 1.59 29.06 -53.52
N ALA A 2 1.32 29.80 -52.43
CA ALA A 2 0.05 30.46 -52.10
C ALA A 2 -1.11 29.44 -52.12
N ALA A 3 -1.98 29.28 -51.12
CA ALA A 3 -2.45 30.14 -50.03
C ALA A 3 -3.08 29.21 -48.94
N SER A 4 -3.06 29.55 -47.63
CA SER A 4 -4.10 30.34 -46.91
C SER A 4 -5.49 29.67 -46.95
N GLY A 5 -6.27 29.52 -45.87
CA GLY A 5 -6.35 30.28 -44.62
C GLY A 5 -7.31 29.61 -43.61
N LYS A 6 -7.15 29.93 -42.32
CA LYS A 6 -8.09 30.73 -41.47
C LYS A 6 -9.31 29.92 -40.99
N GLY A 7 -9.75 29.92 -39.74
CA GLY A 7 -9.45 30.61 -38.48
C GLY A 7 -10.37 29.95 -37.42
N LYS A 8 -10.62 30.39 -36.19
CA LYS A 8 -10.42 31.61 -35.40
C LYS A 8 -10.72 31.18 -33.94
N SER A 9 -9.89 31.58 -32.98
CA SER A 9 -10.22 32.46 -31.84
C SER A 9 -11.03 31.88 -30.67
N GLY A 10 -10.47 32.00 -29.47
CA GLY A 10 -11.20 31.88 -28.20
C GLY A 10 -10.32 32.10 -26.98
N ARG A 11 -9.67 33.28 -26.87
CA ARG A 11 -9.04 33.75 -25.63
C ARG A 11 -10.12 34.33 -24.70
N TYR A 12 -10.13 33.93 -23.43
CA TYR A 12 -10.60 34.78 -22.34
C TYR A 12 -9.53 34.87 -21.24
N ARG A 13 -9.21 36.12 -20.86
CA ARG A 13 -8.29 36.54 -19.79
C ARG A 13 -9.04 36.59 -18.45
N GLY A 14 -8.31 36.49 -17.34
CA GLY A 14 -8.77 37.04 -16.05
C GLY A 14 -7.93 36.65 -14.83
N ARG A 15 -6.87 37.42 -14.54
CA ARG A 15 -6.25 37.51 -13.20
C ARG A 15 -7.04 38.51 -12.35
N GLY A 16 -7.12 38.31 -11.04
CA GLY A 16 -7.53 39.36 -10.10
C GLY A 16 -7.57 38.92 -8.64
N ARG A 17 -6.76 39.57 -7.81
CA ARG A 17 -6.63 39.42 -6.34
C ARG A 17 -7.65 40.33 -5.62
N GLY A 18 -8.03 39.95 -4.39
CA GLY A 18 -7.99 40.89 -3.25
C GLY A 18 -9.29 41.33 -2.57
N ARG A 19 -9.43 40.84 -1.31
CA ARG A 19 -9.89 41.50 -0.07
C ARG A 19 -11.35 41.97 0.10
N GLY A 20 -11.98 41.39 1.14
CA GLY A 20 -12.51 42.15 2.28
C GLY A 20 -14.02 42.03 2.56
N ARG A 21 -14.40 41.31 3.62
CA ARG A 21 -15.29 41.84 4.68
C ARG A 21 -15.37 40.89 5.87
N GLU A 22 -15.05 41.44 7.04
CA GLU A 22 -15.35 40.91 8.36
C GLU A 22 -16.88 40.90 8.57
N SER A 23 -17.39 39.81 9.15
CA SER A 23 -18.65 39.83 9.88
C SER A 23 -18.54 38.82 11.02
N SER A 24 -18.48 39.38 12.22
CA SER A 24 -18.47 38.72 13.51
C SER A 24 -19.69 37.80 13.67
N THR A 25 -19.48 36.58 14.12
CA THR A 25 -20.52 35.76 14.76
C THR A 25 -19.87 34.97 15.88
N GLU A 26 -20.38 35.16 17.08
CA GLU A 26 -19.82 34.70 18.35
C GLU A 26 -19.45 33.21 18.35
N VAL A 27 -18.19 32.93 18.65
CA VAL A 27 -17.71 31.58 18.97
C VAL A 27 -18.17 31.26 20.39
N ARG A 28 -19.22 30.44 20.54
CA ARG A 28 -19.51 29.79 21.82
C ARG A 28 -18.37 28.82 22.14
N VAL A 29 -17.54 29.20 23.11
CA VAL A 29 -16.52 28.34 23.71
C VAL A 29 -17.23 27.20 24.44
N PHE A 30 -17.39 26.05 23.77
CA PHE A 30 -17.61 24.80 24.48
C PHE A 30 -16.27 24.38 25.08
N GLN A 31 -16.11 24.57 26.39
CA GLN A 31 -15.14 23.82 27.19
C GLN A 31 -15.56 22.35 27.21
N GLY A 32 -15.36 21.65 26.10
CA GLY A 32 -15.30 20.20 26.08
C GLY A 32 -13.94 19.81 26.61
N LYS A 33 -13.89 19.28 27.84
CA LYS A 33 -12.71 18.59 28.36
C LYS A 33 -12.23 17.62 27.28
N ASN A 34 -11.03 17.82 26.75
CA ASN A 34 -10.30 16.73 26.10
C ASN A 34 -10.14 15.66 27.17
N PRO A 35 -10.69 14.44 27.03
CA PRO A 35 -10.18 13.34 27.81
C PRO A 35 -8.77 13.11 27.28
N VAL A 36 -7.79 13.53 28.07
CA VAL A 36 -6.47 12.92 28.05
C VAL A 36 -6.74 11.42 28.16
N LEU A 37 -6.47 10.67 27.10
CA LEU A 37 -6.38 9.21 27.20
C LEU A 37 -5.15 8.98 28.07
N GLU A 38 -5.37 8.88 29.38
CA GLU A 38 -4.38 8.26 30.26
C GLU A 38 -4.21 6.84 29.75
N GLU A 39 -3.01 6.51 29.28
CA GLU A 39 -2.62 5.13 29.05
C GLU A 39 -2.60 4.46 30.42
N ASP A 40 -3.72 3.84 30.80
CA ASP A 40 -3.79 3.00 31.99
C ASP A 40 -2.80 1.83 31.80
N PRO A 41 -1.74 1.75 32.62
CA PRO A 41 -0.74 0.69 32.52
C PRO A 41 -1.29 -0.69 32.91
N ASN A 42 -2.55 -0.79 33.33
CA ASN A 42 -3.18 -1.98 33.87
C ASN A 42 -4.38 -2.47 33.04
N VAL A 43 -4.40 -2.21 31.73
CA VAL A 43 -5.31 -2.95 30.84
C VAL A 43 -4.77 -4.37 30.71
N ASP A 44 -5.40 -5.31 31.41
CA ASP A 44 -5.12 -6.72 31.21
C ASP A 44 -5.54 -7.09 29.79
N TYR A 45 -4.53 -7.16 28.91
CA TYR A 45 -4.70 -7.55 27.52
C TYR A 45 -5.37 -8.92 27.39
N GLN A 46 -5.25 -9.77 28.42
CA GLN A 46 -5.92 -11.05 28.49
C GLN A 46 -7.43 -10.87 28.70
N ASP A 47 -7.87 -10.02 29.63
CA ASP A 47 -9.30 -9.74 29.86
C ASP A 47 -9.96 -9.04 28.65
N LEU A 48 -9.23 -8.13 28.01
CA LEU A 48 -9.69 -7.49 26.78
C LEU A 48 -9.81 -8.51 25.63
N LEU A 49 -8.83 -9.41 25.53
CA LEU A 49 -8.82 -10.46 24.54
C LEU A 49 -9.95 -11.47 24.79
N ASP A 50 -10.16 -11.89 26.03
CA ASP A 50 -11.19 -12.83 26.45
C ASP A 50 -12.58 -12.24 26.20
N SER A 51 -12.77 -10.94 26.47
CA SER A 51 -13.99 -10.20 26.12
C SER A 51 -14.24 -10.11 24.61
N LEU A 52 -13.18 -9.94 23.81
CA LEU A 52 -13.24 -9.92 22.34
C LEU A 52 -13.50 -11.30 21.74
N LEU A 53 -12.95 -12.36 22.33
CA LEU A 53 -13.12 -13.76 21.94
C LEU A 53 -14.49 -14.33 22.36
N ALA A 54 -15.10 -13.77 23.42
CA ALA A 54 -16.43 -14.13 23.89
C ALA A 54 -17.57 -13.71 22.95
N LEU A 55 -17.31 -12.90 21.92
CA LEU A 55 -18.30 -12.55 20.91
C LEU A 55 -18.59 -13.76 20.00
N PRO A 56 -19.84 -14.28 19.96
CA PRO A 56 -20.19 -15.51 19.24
C PRO A 56 -19.85 -15.48 17.73
N SER A 57 -19.77 -14.28 17.14
CA SER A 57 -19.42 -14.07 15.74
C SER A 57 -17.92 -14.12 15.45
N ARG A 58 -17.04 -14.11 16.46
CA ARG A 58 -15.57 -13.95 16.30
C ARG A 58 -14.72 -15.20 16.53
N GLN A 59 -15.31 -16.29 17.02
CA GLN A 59 -14.56 -17.51 17.39
C GLN A 59 -13.76 -18.16 16.24
N HIS A 60 -14.07 -17.83 14.98
CA HIS A 60 -13.41 -18.37 13.79
C HIS A 60 -12.49 -17.37 13.06
N LEU A 61 -12.40 -16.13 13.53
CA LEU A 61 -11.59 -15.10 12.87
C LEU A 61 -10.16 -15.09 13.42
N PRO A 62 -9.14 -15.01 12.57
CA PRO A 62 -7.76 -14.93 13.03
C PRO A 62 -7.53 -13.64 13.82
N LEU A 63 -6.95 -13.77 15.01
CA LEU A 63 -6.66 -12.65 15.88
C LEU A 63 -5.55 -11.77 15.28
N LEU A 64 -5.79 -10.46 15.19
CA LEU A 64 -4.79 -9.51 14.72
C LEU A 64 -4.03 -8.91 15.91
N SER A 65 -2.75 -9.23 16.05
CA SER A 65 -1.88 -8.66 17.09
C SER A 65 -0.47 -8.41 16.55
N GLU A 66 0.09 -7.24 16.87
CA GLU A 66 1.47 -6.90 16.51
C GLU A 66 2.49 -7.78 17.23
N LYS A 67 2.23 -8.05 18.51
CA LYS A 67 3.04 -8.91 19.36
C LYS A 67 2.41 -10.30 19.42
N PRO A 68 3.16 -11.38 19.15
CA PRO A 68 2.66 -12.74 19.31
C PRO A 68 2.16 -12.96 20.75
N ILE A 69 0.97 -13.53 20.89
CA ILE A 69 0.40 -13.89 22.19
C ILE A 69 0.65 -15.38 22.43
N PRO A 70 1.28 -15.77 23.55
CA PRO A 70 1.52 -17.19 23.85
C PRO A 70 0.22 -17.99 23.85
N GLY A 71 0.22 -19.16 23.19
CA GLY A 71 -0.94 -20.06 23.16
C GLY A 71 -2.06 -19.69 22.18
N VAL A 72 -1.97 -18.57 21.46
CA VAL A 72 -2.98 -18.13 20.49
C VAL A 72 -2.36 -17.91 19.10
N GLU A 73 -2.99 -18.43 18.03
CA GLU A 73 -2.55 -18.10 16.67
C GLU A 73 -2.90 -16.64 16.34
N THR A 74 -1.90 -15.76 16.43
CA THR A 74 -2.01 -14.35 16.02
C THR A 74 -1.47 -14.15 14.60
N LEU A 75 -2.13 -13.29 13.83
CA LEU A 75 -1.64 -12.79 12.55
C LEU A 75 -1.29 -11.30 12.64
N TRP A 76 -0.23 -10.90 11.94
CA TRP A 76 0.09 -9.49 11.73
C TRP A 76 0.42 -9.13 10.29
N PHE A 77 0.28 -7.85 9.97
CA PHE A 77 0.61 -7.27 8.67
C PHE A 77 2.08 -7.52 8.31
N ASN A 78 2.35 -7.74 7.01
CA ASN A 78 3.68 -8.08 6.47
C ASN A 78 4.34 -9.35 7.07
N ARG A 79 3.64 -10.11 7.90
CA ARG A 79 4.08 -11.41 8.42
C ARG A 79 3.30 -12.57 7.78
N HIS A 80 3.62 -13.80 8.20
CA HIS A 80 2.88 -15.02 7.87
C HIS A 80 2.67 -15.23 6.36
N LYS A 81 3.71 -15.00 5.55
CA LYS A 81 3.71 -15.28 4.09
C LYS A 81 2.50 -14.64 3.37
N GLY A 82 2.19 -13.40 3.76
CA GLY A 82 1.14 -12.58 3.13
C GLY A 82 -0.28 -13.14 3.27
N LYS A 83 -0.59 -13.91 4.32
CA LYS A 83 -1.96 -14.39 4.63
C LYS A 83 -2.97 -13.24 4.55
N LEU A 84 -2.75 -12.14 5.28
CA LEU A 84 -3.65 -10.97 5.28
C LEU A 84 -3.73 -10.28 3.91
N SER A 85 -2.63 -10.20 3.16
CA SER A 85 -2.61 -9.65 1.79
C SER A 85 -3.49 -10.45 0.80
N ARG A 86 -3.66 -11.75 1.03
CA ARG A 86 -4.56 -12.62 0.24
C ARG A 86 -6.00 -12.44 0.66
N VAL A 87 -6.28 -12.34 1.97
CA VAL A 87 -7.63 -12.03 2.49
C VAL A 87 -8.14 -10.71 1.91
N ILE A 88 -7.34 -9.65 2.00
CA ILE A 88 -7.69 -8.31 1.48
C ILE A 88 -7.90 -8.34 -0.04
N ALA A 89 -7.04 -9.03 -0.79
CA ALA A 89 -7.23 -9.20 -2.23
C ALA A 89 -8.53 -9.94 -2.57
N GLY A 90 -8.88 -10.98 -1.81
CA GLY A 90 -10.13 -11.70 -1.97
C GLY A 90 -11.36 -10.82 -1.72
N ILE A 91 -11.30 -9.92 -0.73
CA ILE A 91 -12.36 -8.93 -0.48
C ILE A 91 -12.50 -8.01 -1.70
N PHE A 92 -11.38 -7.52 -2.25
CA PHE A 92 -11.41 -6.69 -3.45
C PHE A 92 -12.07 -7.40 -4.61
N TRP A 93 -11.66 -8.63 -4.95
CA TRP A 93 -12.27 -9.38 -6.05
C TRP A 93 -13.78 -9.57 -5.88
N ARG A 94 -14.25 -9.95 -4.68
CA ARG A 94 -15.69 -10.21 -4.46
C ARG A 94 -16.56 -8.96 -4.46
N LYS A 95 -15.99 -7.81 -4.10
CA LYS A 95 -16.74 -6.56 -3.87
C LYS A 95 -16.34 -5.45 -4.85
N PHE A 96 -15.68 -5.80 -5.97
CA PHE A 96 -15.30 -4.86 -7.01
C PHE A 96 -16.50 -4.48 -7.87
N ASP A 97 -17.05 -3.29 -7.65
CA ASP A 97 -18.26 -2.79 -8.30
C ASP A 97 -18.07 -1.42 -9.00
N GLY A 98 -16.84 -0.92 -9.07
CA GLY A 98 -16.52 0.35 -9.74
C GLY A 98 -15.07 0.44 -10.22
N PRO A 99 -14.74 1.46 -11.03
CA PRO A 99 -13.43 1.58 -11.69
C PRO A 99 -12.36 2.11 -10.73
N TYR A 100 -12.06 1.33 -9.69
CA TYR A 100 -11.18 1.71 -8.60
C TYR A 100 -9.70 1.47 -8.98
N PHE A 101 -9.15 2.31 -9.86
CA PHE A 101 -7.78 2.13 -10.38
C PHE A 101 -6.68 2.21 -9.30
N SER A 102 -6.94 2.91 -8.21
CA SER A 102 -6.09 2.98 -7.04
C SER A 102 -6.91 3.27 -5.80
N TRP A 103 -6.33 3.00 -4.63
CA TRP A 103 -6.99 3.32 -3.36
C TRP A 103 -7.31 4.82 -3.24
N LYS A 104 -6.44 5.70 -3.75
CA LYS A 104 -6.63 7.17 -3.70
C LYS A 104 -7.88 7.63 -4.46
N VAL A 105 -8.18 7.00 -5.59
CA VAL A 105 -9.37 7.35 -6.42
C VAL A 105 -10.62 6.57 -6.01
N THR A 106 -10.48 5.62 -5.08
CA THR A 106 -11.62 4.86 -4.56
C THR A 106 -12.43 5.76 -3.62
N PRO A 107 -13.75 5.93 -3.79
CA PRO A 107 -14.56 6.75 -2.90
C PRO A 107 -14.47 6.31 -1.44
N ILE A 108 -14.52 7.27 -0.50
CA ILE A 108 -14.32 7.01 0.94
C ILE A 108 -15.27 5.93 1.47
N HIS A 109 -16.56 6.01 1.14
CA HIS A 109 -17.55 5.01 1.57
C HIS A 109 -17.24 3.59 1.07
N ILE A 110 -16.57 3.45 -0.08
CA ILE A 110 -16.11 2.16 -0.61
C ILE A 110 -14.86 1.69 0.12
N GLN A 111 -13.91 2.59 0.42
CA GLN A 111 -12.75 2.27 1.25
C GLN A 111 -13.19 1.75 2.63
N GLU A 112 -14.13 2.44 3.26
CA GLU A 112 -14.72 2.03 4.54
C GLU A 112 -15.43 0.69 4.42
N ARG A 113 -16.21 0.47 3.35
CA ARG A 113 -16.88 -0.82 3.09
C ARG A 113 -15.85 -1.96 3.01
N TYR A 114 -14.74 -1.76 2.30
CA TYR A 114 -13.68 -2.77 2.23
C TYR A 114 -13.04 -3.03 3.59
N PHE A 115 -12.80 -1.99 4.38
CA PHE A 115 -12.25 -2.14 5.72
C PHE A 115 -13.21 -2.89 6.66
N ARG A 116 -14.50 -2.54 6.65
CA ARG A 116 -15.54 -3.23 7.43
C ARG A 116 -15.70 -4.71 7.04
N ASN A 117 -15.41 -5.07 5.78
CA ASN A 117 -15.39 -6.48 5.35
C ASN A 117 -14.11 -7.22 5.79
N PHE A 118 -13.04 -6.48 6.11
CA PHE A 118 -11.79 -7.06 6.57
C PHE A 118 -11.79 -7.30 8.07
N ALA A 119 -12.35 -6.36 8.82
CA ALA A 119 -12.47 -6.49 10.26
C ALA A 119 -13.77 -5.83 10.75
N ASP A 120 -14.42 -6.48 11.72
CA ASP A 120 -15.65 -5.98 12.35
C ASP A 120 -15.35 -4.93 13.41
N SER A 121 -16.30 -4.01 13.62
CA SER A 121 -16.25 -2.90 14.59
C SER A 121 -15.67 -3.32 15.95
N GLY A 122 -14.62 -2.61 16.38
CA GLY A 122 -13.81 -2.93 17.57
C GLY A 122 -12.30 -2.90 17.30
N ILE A 123 -11.88 -2.15 16.27
CA ILE A 123 -10.53 -2.22 15.69
C ILE A 123 -9.74 -0.99 16.11
N THR A 124 -8.51 -1.22 16.55
CA THR A 124 -7.55 -0.17 16.84
C THR A 124 -7.11 0.56 15.58
N GLU A 125 -6.80 1.85 15.69
CA GLU A 125 -6.22 2.69 14.64
C GLU A 125 -5.04 1.98 13.93
N LEU A 126 -4.24 1.23 14.69
CA LEU A 126 -3.11 0.45 14.21
C LEU A 126 -3.48 -0.59 13.14
N VAL A 127 -4.56 -1.33 13.33
CA VAL A 127 -5.02 -2.32 12.34
C VAL A 127 -5.54 -1.62 11.07
N LYS A 128 -6.17 -0.45 11.23
CA LYS A 128 -6.59 0.37 10.09
C LYS A 128 -5.38 0.84 9.29
N GLU A 129 -4.31 1.29 9.93
CA GLU A 129 -3.06 1.66 9.28
C GLU A 129 -2.43 0.49 8.52
N GLY A 130 -2.29 -0.67 9.17
CA GLY A 130 -1.77 -1.89 8.54
C GLY A 130 -2.61 -2.31 7.33
N PHE A 131 -3.93 -2.26 7.45
CA PHE A 131 -4.85 -2.52 6.35
C PHE A 131 -4.63 -1.54 5.19
N LEU A 132 -4.53 -0.23 5.48
CA LEU A 132 -4.35 0.80 4.45
C LEU A 132 -3.06 0.61 3.64
N VAL A 133 -1.97 0.21 4.28
CA VAL A 133 -0.70 -0.07 3.60
C VAL A 133 -0.88 -1.19 2.59
N ILE A 134 -1.51 -2.30 2.98
CA ILE A 134 -1.78 -3.42 2.07
C ILE A 134 -2.80 -3.01 0.99
N ALA A 135 -3.89 -2.36 1.38
CA ALA A 135 -4.98 -1.99 0.50
C ALA A 135 -4.53 -1.10 -0.67
N LYS A 136 -3.71 -0.07 -0.38
CA LYS A 136 -3.11 0.81 -1.39
C LYS A 136 -2.33 0.02 -2.44
N ASN A 137 -1.45 -0.87 -1.99
CA ASN A 137 -0.58 -1.64 -2.87
C ASN A 137 -1.35 -2.72 -3.63
N ARG A 138 -2.27 -3.43 -2.96
CA ARG A 138 -3.02 -4.54 -3.57
C ARG A 138 -4.07 -4.05 -4.56
N MET A 139 -4.81 -2.98 -4.26
CA MET A 139 -5.82 -2.44 -5.20
C MET A 139 -5.16 -2.06 -6.52
N LYS A 140 -4.10 -1.24 -6.46
CA LYS A 140 -3.31 -0.86 -7.64
C LYS A 140 -2.72 -2.09 -8.34
N GLY A 141 -2.18 -3.03 -7.57
CA GLY A 141 -1.54 -4.25 -8.08
C GLY A 141 -2.48 -5.14 -8.88
N ILE A 142 -3.64 -5.51 -8.33
CA ILE A 142 -4.59 -6.41 -9.00
C ILE A 142 -5.18 -5.77 -10.27
N VAL A 143 -5.47 -4.47 -10.23
CA VAL A 143 -6.01 -3.73 -11.37
C VAL A 143 -4.95 -3.58 -12.46
N SER A 144 -3.71 -3.28 -12.09
CA SER A 144 -2.59 -3.22 -13.04
C SER A 144 -2.29 -4.59 -13.67
N GLN A 145 -2.46 -5.68 -12.93
CA GLN A 145 -2.30 -7.04 -13.46
C GLN A 145 -3.39 -7.37 -14.47
N ALA A 146 -4.64 -7.01 -14.19
CA ALA A 146 -5.75 -7.13 -15.13
C ALA A 146 -5.50 -6.34 -16.42
N LYS A 147 -5.04 -5.08 -16.31
CA LYS A 147 -4.63 -4.29 -17.50
C LYS A 147 -3.56 -5.03 -18.31
N LYS A 148 -2.54 -5.54 -17.63
CA LYS A 148 -1.38 -6.19 -18.27
C LYS A 148 -1.77 -7.51 -18.96
N SER A 149 -2.71 -8.28 -18.42
CA SER A 149 -3.17 -9.52 -19.05
C SER A 149 -3.95 -9.27 -20.34
N GLY A 150 -4.57 -8.11 -20.50
CA GLY A 150 -5.40 -7.76 -21.66
C GLY A 150 -6.75 -8.48 -21.69
N SER A 151 -6.86 -9.64 -21.05
CA SER A 151 -8.09 -10.40 -20.87
C SER A 151 -8.90 -9.90 -19.67
N GLN A 152 -10.24 -9.86 -19.83
CA GLN A 152 -11.16 -9.50 -18.78
C GLN A 152 -11.14 -10.55 -17.66
N PRO A 153 -10.83 -10.17 -16.40
CA PRO A 153 -10.93 -11.08 -15.28
C PRO A 153 -12.39 -11.37 -14.90
N PRO A 154 -12.70 -12.57 -14.35
CA PRO A 154 -14.07 -12.96 -13.98
C PRO A 154 -14.70 -12.09 -12.87
N TRP A 155 -13.87 -11.38 -12.10
CA TRP A 155 -14.32 -10.50 -11.02
C TRP A 155 -14.62 -9.05 -11.47
N ILE A 156 -14.37 -8.71 -12.75
CA ILE A 156 -14.77 -7.42 -13.33
C ILE A 156 -15.94 -7.67 -14.28
N ARG A 157 -17.03 -6.92 -14.09
CA ARG A 157 -18.22 -7.01 -14.97
C ARG A 157 -17.95 -6.37 -16.34
N ASP A 158 -18.57 -6.86 -17.40
CA ASP A 158 -18.29 -6.45 -18.80
C ASP A 158 -18.40 -4.94 -19.01
N LYS A 159 -19.49 -4.32 -18.54
CA LYS A 159 -19.70 -2.86 -18.64
C LYS A 159 -18.62 -2.08 -17.89
N LEU A 160 -18.12 -2.62 -16.78
CA LEU A 160 -17.08 -1.99 -16.00
C LEU A 160 -15.72 -2.14 -16.68
N TRP A 161 -15.44 -3.29 -17.27
CA TRP A 161 -14.22 -3.55 -18.01
C TRP A 161 -14.03 -2.59 -19.19
N GLY A 162 -15.10 -2.35 -19.97
CA GLY A 162 -15.09 -1.36 -21.05
C GLY A 162 -14.71 0.04 -20.57
N ARG A 163 -15.34 0.53 -19.48
CA ARG A 163 -15.01 1.83 -18.87
C ARG A 163 -13.59 1.92 -18.34
N MET A 164 -13.03 0.80 -17.87
CA MET A 164 -11.64 0.77 -17.41
C MET A 164 -10.66 0.94 -18.58
N TRP A 165 -10.97 0.36 -19.75
CA TRP A 165 -10.20 0.56 -20.96
C TRP A 165 -10.29 1.98 -21.52
N GLU A 166 -11.47 2.60 -21.49
CA GLU A 166 -11.64 4.02 -21.85
C GLU A 166 -10.67 4.90 -21.07
N HIS A 167 -10.56 4.69 -19.75
CA HIS A 167 -9.60 5.41 -18.92
C HIS A 167 -8.14 5.09 -19.29
N TRP A 168 -7.80 3.82 -19.47
CA TRP A 168 -6.42 3.41 -19.78
C TRP A 168 -5.91 3.85 -21.14
N ASN A 169 -6.81 4.15 -22.07
CA ASN A 169 -6.50 4.67 -23.40
C ASN A 169 -6.46 6.22 -23.45
N THR A 170 -6.70 6.91 -22.32
CA THR A 170 -6.47 8.36 -22.25
C THR A 170 -4.97 8.67 -22.34
N GLU A 171 -4.62 9.80 -22.97
CA GLU A 171 -3.23 10.25 -23.13
C GLU A 171 -2.52 10.34 -21.77
N ASP A 172 -3.17 10.96 -20.77
CA ASP A 172 -2.64 11.08 -19.40
C ASP A 172 -2.27 9.71 -18.78
N ALA A 173 -3.13 8.70 -18.96
CA ALA A 173 -2.91 7.38 -18.39
C ALA A 173 -1.78 6.62 -19.11
N ILE A 174 -1.65 6.83 -20.42
CA ILE A 174 -0.55 6.28 -21.23
C ILE A 174 0.76 6.93 -20.80
N GLU A 175 0.84 8.27 -20.81
CA GLU A 175 2.03 9.03 -20.43
C GLU A 175 2.50 8.66 -19.01
N GLN A 176 1.58 8.61 -18.04
CA GLN A 176 1.92 8.23 -16.68
C GLN A 176 2.51 6.82 -16.60
N SER A 177 1.98 5.88 -17.41
CA SER A 177 2.46 4.50 -17.43
C SER A 177 3.83 4.37 -18.12
N GLU A 178 4.08 5.14 -19.18
CA GLU A 178 5.36 5.22 -19.89
C GLU A 178 6.43 5.84 -19.00
N ASN A 179 6.15 6.99 -18.38
CA ASN A 179 7.05 7.63 -17.43
C ASN A 179 7.41 6.67 -16.28
N ALA A 180 6.41 6.00 -15.69
CA ALA A 180 6.66 4.99 -14.67
C ALA A 180 7.46 3.79 -15.18
N SER A 181 7.34 3.41 -16.45
CA SER A 181 8.15 2.38 -17.10
C SER A 181 9.60 2.83 -17.28
N HIS A 182 9.80 4.03 -17.84
CA HIS A 182 11.12 4.65 -18.04
C HIS A 182 11.87 4.81 -16.71
N CYS A 183 11.21 5.28 -15.65
CA CYS A 183 11.84 5.37 -14.33
C CYS A 183 12.29 4.00 -13.80
N ARG A 184 11.46 2.95 -13.95
CA ARG A 184 11.79 1.59 -13.49
C ARG A 184 12.95 0.97 -14.28
N ASN A 185 13.03 1.27 -15.58
CA ASN A 185 14.05 0.73 -16.48
C ASN A 185 15.26 1.66 -16.65
N SER A 186 15.33 2.75 -15.86
CA SER A 186 16.46 3.68 -15.91
C SER A 186 17.76 2.98 -15.51
N THR A 187 18.83 3.28 -16.26
CA THR A 187 20.19 2.77 -16.00
C THR A 187 20.91 3.53 -14.89
N ARG A 188 20.26 4.52 -14.26
CA ARG A 188 20.76 5.26 -13.08
C ARG A 188 22.20 5.76 -13.24
N GLY A 189 22.52 6.36 -14.40
CA GLY A 189 23.86 6.87 -14.70
C GLY A 189 24.91 5.78 -14.96
N GLY A 190 24.50 4.62 -15.49
CA GLY A 190 25.39 3.50 -15.81
C GLY A 190 25.46 2.41 -14.74
N LEU A 191 24.85 2.62 -13.57
CA LEU A 191 24.81 1.65 -12.45
C LEU A 191 23.86 0.47 -12.69
N GLY A 192 23.20 0.45 -13.85
CA GLY A 192 22.27 -0.59 -14.27
C GLY A 192 20.90 -0.47 -13.63
N VAL A 193 19.96 -1.26 -14.14
CA VAL A 193 18.60 -1.38 -13.60
C VAL A 193 18.67 -2.05 -12.22
N HIS A 194 17.88 -1.56 -11.26
CA HIS A 194 17.78 -2.16 -9.93
C HIS A 194 17.26 -3.60 -10.01
N LYS A 195 17.98 -4.55 -9.43
CA LYS A 195 17.65 -5.99 -9.45
C LYS A 195 17.84 -6.59 -8.06
N HIS A 196 17.10 -7.66 -7.77
CA HIS A 196 17.30 -8.50 -6.59
C HIS A 196 17.02 -9.97 -6.96
N VAL A 197 17.55 -10.90 -6.18
CA VAL A 197 17.40 -12.36 -6.37
C VAL A 197 16.46 -13.01 -5.35
N ALA A 198 15.75 -12.20 -4.54
CA ALA A 198 14.75 -12.68 -3.58
C ALA A 198 13.52 -13.42 -4.19
N GLY A 199 13.40 -13.46 -5.53
CA GLY A 199 12.24 -14.02 -6.21
C GLY A 199 10.95 -13.27 -5.85
N GLN A 200 9.83 -13.99 -5.75
CA GLN A 200 8.53 -13.44 -5.34
C GLN A 200 8.38 -13.31 -3.81
N LYS A 201 9.48 -13.10 -3.08
CA LYS A 201 9.46 -12.89 -1.63
C LYS A 201 9.70 -11.42 -1.31
N SER A 202 8.96 -10.91 -0.33
CA SER A 202 9.30 -9.61 0.26
C SER A 202 10.58 -9.73 1.09
N PHE A 203 11.31 -8.63 1.27
CA PHE A 203 12.50 -8.63 2.14
C PHE A 203 12.16 -8.98 3.60
N VAL A 204 10.97 -8.63 4.08
CA VAL A 204 10.48 -9.06 5.42
C VAL A 204 10.34 -10.58 5.47
N GLN A 205 9.81 -11.20 4.41
CA GLN A 205 9.71 -12.66 4.36
C GLN A 205 11.10 -13.31 4.29
N VAL A 206 12.02 -12.77 3.48
CA VAL A 206 13.40 -13.29 3.45
C VAL A 206 14.06 -13.16 4.81
N HIS A 207 13.87 -12.03 5.50
CA HIS A 207 14.37 -11.79 6.85
C HIS A 207 13.85 -12.84 7.84
N GLN A 208 12.54 -13.08 7.88
CA GLN A 208 11.93 -14.12 8.73
C GLN A 208 12.47 -15.52 8.44
N GLU A 209 12.56 -15.89 7.16
CA GLU A 209 13.10 -17.20 6.76
C GLU A 209 14.59 -17.33 7.12
N MET A 210 15.36 -16.23 7.09
CA MET A 210 16.75 -16.21 7.55
C MET A 210 16.86 -16.37 9.07
N GLU A 211 16.05 -15.68 9.86
CA GLU A 211 16.02 -15.84 11.32
C GLU A 211 15.61 -17.26 11.73
N GLU A 212 14.59 -17.82 11.08
CA GLU A 212 14.13 -19.20 11.29
C GLU A 212 15.23 -20.23 10.97
N ARG A 213 16.01 -20.00 9.91
CA ARG A 213 17.10 -20.87 9.46
C ARG A 213 18.35 -20.73 10.33
N LEU A 214 18.72 -19.51 10.70
CA LEU A 214 19.94 -19.22 11.46
C LEU A 214 19.75 -19.30 12.97
N LYS A 215 18.49 -19.39 13.45
CA LYS A 215 18.12 -19.43 14.88
C LYS A 215 18.70 -18.26 15.68
N ARG A 216 18.89 -17.12 15.03
CA ARG A 216 19.35 -15.86 15.62
C ARG A 216 18.72 -14.68 14.90
N LEU A 217 18.82 -13.51 15.52
CA LEU A 217 18.48 -12.25 14.86
C LEU A 217 19.39 -12.02 13.65
N VAL A 218 18.80 -11.52 12.58
CA VAL A 218 19.48 -11.22 11.32
C VAL A 218 19.40 -9.73 11.08
N THR A 219 20.51 -9.12 10.70
CA THR A 219 20.57 -7.68 10.42
C THR A 219 20.00 -7.37 9.03
N PHE A 220 19.53 -6.14 8.83
CA PHE A 220 19.11 -5.69 7.49
C PHE A 220 20.24 -5.78 6.45
N GLY A 221 21.50 -5.59 6.87
CA GLY A 221 22.66 -5.76 6.01
C GLY A 221 22.78 -7.19 5.49
N GLU A 222 22.62 -8.20 6.36
CA GLU A 222 22.65 -9.60 5.97
C GLU A 222 21.52 -9.97 4.99
N VAL A 223 20.30 -9.45 5.23
CA VAL A 223 19.18 -9.62 4.29
C VAL A 223 19.48 -8.95 2.95
N PHE A 224 20.06 -7.74 2.98
CA PHE A 224 20.43 -7.01 1.79
C PHE A 224 21.44 -7.81 0.94
N ILE A 225 22.52 -8.31 1.56
CA ILE A 225 23.51 -9.18 0.89
C ILE A 225 22.82 -10.43 0.33
N ALA A 226 22.03 -11.15 1.15
CA ALA A 226 21.35 -12.36 0.71
C ALA A 226 20.40 -12.13 -0.48
N THR A 227 19.83 -10.92 -0.62
CA THR A 227 18.88 -10.58 -1.68
C THR A 227 19.50 -9.92 -2.90
N HIS A 228 20.76 -9.47 -2.83
CA HIS A 228 21.46 -8.77 -3.91
C HIS A 228 22.77 -9.45 -4.34
N THR A 229 23.04 -10.66 -3.84
CA THR A 229 24.19 -11.48 -4.20
C THR A 229 23.74 -12.79 -4.85
N ARG A 230 24.35 -13.15 -5.97
CA ARG A 230 24.12 -14.41 -6.69
C ARG A 230 24.82 -15.57 -5.97
N ALA A 231 24.52 -16.80 -6.39
CA ALA A 231 25.15 -18.01 -5.83
C ALA A 231 26.67 -18.06 -6.01
N ASP A 232 27.21 -17.38 -7.03
CA ASP A 232 28.65 -17.24 -7.28
C ASP A 232 29.33 -16.16 -6.41
N GLY A 233 28.59 -15.50 -5.51
CA GLY A 233 29.09 -14.43 -4.65
C GLY A 233 29.12 -13.05 -5.32
N THR A 234 28.76 -12.92 -6.59
CA THR A 234 28.74 -11.64 -7.30
C THR A 234 27.46 -10.84 -7.03
N PHE A 235 27.55 -9.51 -7.02
CA PHE A 235 26.37 -8.64 -6.89
C PHE A 235 25.54 -8.60 -8.18
N VAL A 236 24.23 -8.46 -8.01
CA VAL A 236 23.26 -8.46 -9.11
C VAL A 236 23.25 -7.15 -9.92
N ASP A 237 23.69 -6.04 -9.29
CA ASP A 237 23.89 -4.74 -9.91
C ASP A 237 24.98 -3.94 -9.18
N GLN A 238 25.59 -2.98 -9.88
CA GLN A 238 26.71 -2.18 -9.37
C GLN A 238 26.30 -1.29 -8.19
N LYS A 239 25.06 -0.80 -8.16
CA LYS A 239 24.61 0.03 -7.03
C LYS A 239 24.56 -0.78 -5.74
N SER A 240 24.08 -2.02 -5.82
CA SER A 240 24.03 -2.90 -4.65
C SER A 240 25.41 -3.21 -4.10
N GLN A 241 26.39 -3.43 -4.98
CA GLN A 241 27.80 -3.58 -4.60
C GLN A 241 28.33 -2.35 -3.86
N GLN A 242 28.08 -1.13 -4.37
CA GLN A 242 28.49 0.11 -3.71
C GLN A 242 27.86 0.28 -2.33
N VAL A 243 26.57 -0.02 -2.19
CA VAL A 243 25.85 0.08 -0.91
C VAL A 243 26.44 -0.89 0.12
N ALA A 244 26.71 -2.14 -0.29
CA ALA A 244 27.33 -3.14 0.57
C ALA A 244 28.71 -2.71 1.07
N PHE A 245 29.58 -2.21 0.19
CA PHE A 245 30.90 -1.73 0.58
C PHE A 245 30.81 -0.52 1.52
N ASN A 246 30.00 0.50 1.20
CA ASN A 246 29.88 1.69 2.04
C ASN A 246 29.31 1.39 3.43
N SER A 247 28.44 0.38 3.55
CA SER A 247 27.88 -0.06 4.83
C SER A 247 28.92 -0.79 5.70
N ALA A 248 29.94 -1.40 5.10
CA ALA A 248 31.05 -2.02 5.82
C ALA A 248 32.06 -0.99 6.35
N TYR A 249 32.23 0.14 5.67
CA TYR A 249 33.16 1.22 6.06
C TYR A 249 32.62 2.20 7.11
N THR A 250 31.33 2.12 7.47
CA THR A 250 30.70 3.03 8.45
C THR A 250 30.55 2.40 9.85
N GLN A 251 31.10 1.19 10.07
CA GLN A 251 31.13 0.50 11.36
C GLN A 251 32.53 0.46 12.02
N THR A 252 33.51 1.17 11.47
CA THR A 252 34.84 1.40 12.06
C THR A 252 34.94 2.82 12.61
#